data_AF-A0A323VGW9-F1
#
_entry.id   AF-A0A323VGW9-F1
#
_cell.length_a   1.000
_cell.length_b   1.000
_cell.length_c   1.000
_cell.angle_alpha   90.00
_cell.angle_beta   90.00
_cell.angle_gamma   90.00
#
_symmetry.space_group_name_H-M   'P 1'
#
loop_
_entity.id
_entity.type
_entity.pdbx_description
1 polymer ?
#
loop_
_entity_poly.entity_id
_entity_poly.type
_entity_poly.pdbx_seq_one_letter_code
_entity_poly.pdbx_strand_id
1 'polypeptide(L)' 'MRAVQITRFGGPEVMDVVDLPDPVPGDGEQLFDIRSGGVDIADTHHQLSAN' A
#
# COMPACT_ATOMS: atom_id res chain seq x y z
N MET A 1 0.36 -0.11 11.59
CA MET A 1 1.46 -0.08 10.61
C MET A 1 1.42 1.20 9.78
N ARG A 2 2.58 1.65 9.30
CA ARG A 2 2.69 2.77 8.35
C ARG A 2 2.59 2.24 6.92
N ALA A 3 1.81 2.89 6.06
CA ALA A 3 1.57 2.47 4.68
C ALA A 3 1.52 3.66 3.72
N VAL A 4 1.71 3.39 2.43
CA VAL A 4 1.35 4.34 1.36
C VAL A 4 -0.05 3.97 0.88
N GLN A 5 -0.99 4.92 0.90
CA GLN A 5 -2.37 4.74 0.45
C GLN A 5 -2.71 5.72 -0.66
N ILE A 6 -3.50 5.25 -1.63
CA ILE A 6 -3.99 6.03 -2.76
C ILE A 6 -5.51 6.00 -2.71
N THR A 7 -6.12 7.17 -2.58
CA THR A 7 -7.59 7.32 -2.43
C THR A 7 -8.25 8.05 -3.60
N ARG A 8 -7.45 8.53 -4.56
CA ARG A 8 -7.89 9.27 -5.75
C ARG A 8 -6.93 9.05 -6.91
N PHE A 9 -7.40 9.26 -8.14
CA PHE A 9 -6.55 9.19 -9.33
C PHE A 9 -5.55 10.36 -9.40
N GLY A 10 -4.35 10.08 -9.88
CA GLY A 10 -3.29 11.05 -10.13
C GLY A 10 -1.95 10.36 -10.33
N GLY A 11 -0.90 11.15 -10.50
CA GLY A 11 0.48 10.66 -10.44
C GLY A 11 0.95 10.47 -8.99
N PRO A 12 2.26 10.34 -8.74
CA PRO A 12 2.80 10.11 -7.40
C PRO A 12 2.38 11.14 -6.33
N GLU A 13 1.95 12.34 -6.74
CA GLU A 13 1.47 13.40 -5.85
C GLU A 13 0.19 13.04 -5.07
N VAL A 14 -0.47 11.94 -5.38
CA VAL A 14 -1.66 11.45 -4.65
C VAL A 14 -1.35 10.31 -3.69
N MET A 15 -0.08 9.92 -3.54
CA MET A 15 0.37 8.92 -2.60
C MET A 15 0.53 9.52 -1.20
N ASP A 16 -0.33 9.11 -0.28
CA ASP A 16 -0.29 9.57 1.10
C ASP A 16 0.32 8.51 2.01
N VAL A 17 1.26 8.93 2.85
CA VAL A 17 1.74 8.08 3.93
C VAL A 17 0.77 8.18 5.10
N VAL A 18 0.15 7.06 5.45
CA VAL A 18 -0.88 6.97 6.49
C VAL A 18 -0.50 5.91 7.53
N ASP A 19 -1.12 6.03 8.71
CA ASP A 19 -1.13 4.98 9.72
C ASP A 19 -2.42 4.16 9.62
N LEU A 20 -2.28 2.84 9.58
CA LEU A 20 -3.38 1.88 9.54
C LEU A 20 -3.26 0.88 10.71
N PRO A 21 -4.34 0.20 11.10
CA PRO A 21 -4.25 -0.96 11.98
C PRO A 21 -3.30 -2.02 11.41
N ASP A 22 -2.68 -2.80 12.29
CA ASP A 22 -1.88 -3.95 11.83
C ASP A 22 -2.81 -5.02 11.23
N PRO A 23 -2.45 -5.61 10.07
CA PRO A 23 -3.28 -6.61 9.41
C PRO A 23 -3.28 -7.91 10.21
N VAL A 24 -4.38 -8.66 10.12
CA VAL A 24 -4.53 -9.98 10.72
C VAL A 24 -4.60 -10.99 9.56
N PRO A 25 -3.68 -11.98 9.48
CA PRO A 25 -3.69 -12.95 8.40
C PRO A 25 -4.91 -13.89 8.53
N GLY A 26 -5.52 -14.22 7.40
CA GLY A 26 -6.53 -15.27 7.31
C GLY A 26 -5.93 -16.67 7.22
N ASP A 27 -6.79 -17.67 7.02
CA ASP A 27 -6.38 -19.07 6.92
C ASP A 27 -5.44 -19.29 5.73
N GLY A 28 -4.24 -19.80 6.02
CA GLY A 28 -3.21 -20.08 5.01
C GLY A 28 -2.37 -18.87 4.59
N GLU A 29 -2.65 -17.67 5.12
CA GLU A 29 -1.86 -16.48 4.88
C GLU A 29 -0.70 -16.35 5.89
N GLN A 30 0.34 -15.62 5.50
CA GLN A 30 1.46 -15.28 6.37
C GLN A 30 1.58 -13.78 6.51
N LEU A 31 1.82 -13.32 7.73
CA LEU A 31 2.10 -11.91 8.02
C LEU A 31 3.61 -11.69 8.12
N PHE A 32 4.10 -10.68 7.41
CA PHE A 32 5.52 -10.33 7.39
C PHE A 32 5.76 -8.91 7.91
N ASP A 33 6.82 -8.74 8.69
CA ASP A 33 7.35 -7.43 9.05
C ASP A 33 8.28 -6.92 7.94
N ILE A 34 7.88 -5.81 7.29
CA ILE A 34 8.57 -5.28 6.11
C ILE A 34 9.62 -4.26 6.54
N ARG A 35 10.90 -4.58 6.29
CA ARG A 35 12.03 -3.66 6.55
C ARG A 35 12.28 -2.66 5.42
N SER A 36 11.94 -3.02 4.18
CA SER A 36 12.13 -2.19 2.98
C SER A 36 11.17 -2.62 1.88
N GLY A 37 10.62 -1.64 1.14
CA GLY A 37 9.87 -1.87 -0.10
C GLY A 37 10.66 -1.37 -1.31
N GLY A 38 10.60 -2.12 -2.42
CA GLY A 38 11.10 -1.64 -3.71
C GLY A 38 10.13 -0.64 -4.33
N VAL A 39 10.66 0.28 -5.14
CA VAL A 39 9.87 1.23 -5.94
C VAL A 39 10.07 0.87 -7.40
N ASP A 40 8.97 0.78 -8.15
CA ASP A 40 8.96 0.50 -9.58
C ASP A 40 8.14 1.57 -10.34
N ILE A 41 8.35 1.67 -11.65
CA ILE A 41 7.59 2.58 -12.52
C ILE A 41 6.09 2.28 -12.48
N ALA A 42 5.71 1.01 -12.28
CA ALA A 42 4.33 0.57 -12.15
C ALA A 42 3.58 1.26 -10.99
N ASP A 43 4.30 1.68 -9.95
CA ASP A 43 3.73 2.45 -8.83
C ASP A 43 3.20 3.81 -9.30
N THR A 44 3.63 4.32 -10.45
CA THR A 44 3.09 5.60 -10.96
C THR A 44 1.81 5.42 -11.78
N HIS A 45 1.43 4.16 -12.05
CA HIS A 45 0.32 3.77 -12.93
C HIS A 45 -0.83 3.11 -12.14
N HIS A 46 -1.29 3.75 -11.07
CA HIS A 46 -2.39 3.20 -10.27
C HIS A 46 -3.76 3.48 -10.90
N GLN A 47 -4.54 2.40 -11.06
CA GLN A 47 -6.00 2.45 -11.13
C GLN A 47 -6.54 2.20 -9.72
N LEU A 48 -7.64 2.83 -9.30
CA LEU A 48 -8.22 2.68 -7.95
C LEU A 48 -8.24 1.20 -7.53
N SER A 49 -7.51 0.85 -6.46
CA SER A 49 -7.77 -0.39 -5.73
C SER A 49 -9.13 -0.22 -5.07
N ALA A 50 -10.14 -0.91 -5.59
CA ALA A 50 -11.42 -1.01 -4.89
C ALA A 50 -11.16 -1.78 -3.59
N ASN A 51 -11.46 -1.14 -2.45
CA ASN A 51 -11.55 -1.80 -1.15
C ASN A 51 -12.67 -2.84 -1.15
#